data_AF-A0A356WDS6-F1
#
_entry.id   AF-A0A356WDS6-F1
#
_cell.length_a   1.000
_cell.length_b   1.000
_cell.length_c   1.000
_cell.angle_alpha   90.00
_cell.angle_beta   90.00
_cell.angle_gamma   90.00
#
_symmetry.space_group_name_H-M   'P 1'
#
loop_
_entity.id
_entity.type
_entity.pdbx_description
1 polymer ?
#
loop_
_entity_poly.entity_id
_entity_poly.type
_entity_poly.pdbx_seq_one_letter_code
_entity_poly.pdbx_strand_id
1 'polypeptide(L)'
;MKIGIFGGTVNSGTLDDVVAEARQAERDGFASYWAPNIFGHDALTALAIVGREVPRIEIGTSVVPTYPRHPMAIAQQCHTVNAASKGRLCLG
;
A
#
# COMPACT_ATOMS: atom_id res chain seq x y z
N MET A 1 17.22 -5.20 12.33
CA MET A 1 15.78 -5.56 12.43
C MET A 1 15.00 -4.60 11.54
N LYS A 2 14.02 -5.07 10.75
CA LYS A 2 13.13 -4.20 9.95
C LYS A 2 11.76 -4.14 10.64
N ILE A 3 11.19 -2.94 10.75
CA ILE A 3 9.90 -2.71 11.41
C ILE A 3 8.97 -2.06 10.37
N GLY A 4 7.78 -2.62 10.19
CA GLY A 4 6.72 -2.04 9.36
C GLY A 4 5.60 -1.46 10.21
N ILE A 5 4.83 -0.53 9.66
CA ILE A 5 3.67 0.08 10.30
C ILE A 5 2.38 -0.23 9.52
N PHE A 6 1.30 -0.50 10.25
CA PHE A 6 -0.04 -0.65 9.70
C PHE A 6 -0.74 0.71 9.65
N GLY A 7 -1.10 1.16 8.46
CA GLY A 7 -1.80 2.41 8.21
C GLY A 7 -3.31 2.24 8.21
N GLY A 8 -4.01 3.06 9.00
CA GLY A 8 -5.47 3.00 9.13
C GLY A 8 -6.21 3.93 8.17
N THR A 9 -5.53 4.96 7.66
CA THR A 9 -6.15 6.04 6.88
C THR A 9 -6.80 5.58 5.59
N VAL A 10 -6.36 4.45 5.00
CA VAL A 10 -6.97 3.89 3.79
C VAL A 10 -8.45 3.53 3.98
N ASN A 11 -8.90 3.28 5.22
CA ASN A 11 -10.28 2.88 5.51
C ASN A 11 -11.26 4.05 5.64
N SER A 12 -10.78 5.25 5.99
CA SER A 12 -11.67 6.36 6.38
C SER A 12 -11.17 7.77 6.04
N GLY A 13 -9.91 7.90 5.59
CA GLY A 13 -9.31 9.17 5.20
C GLY A 13 -9.40 9.45 3.70
N THR A 14 -8.87 10.59 3.28
CA THR A 14 -8.64 10.93 1.87
C THR A 14 -7.37 10.26 1.35
N LEU A 15 -7.15 10.25 0.03
CA LEU A 15 -5.89 9.76 -0.54
C LEU A 15 -4.68 10.59 -0.08
N ASP A 16 -4.88 11.89 0.14
CA ASP A 16 -3.82 12.77 0.67
C ASP A 16 -3.45 12.39 2.11
N ASP A 17 -4.43 12.00 2.93
CA ASP A 17 -4.18 11.50 4.29
C ASP A 17 -3.36 10.20 4.27
N VAL A 18 -3.65 9.29 3.33
CA VAL A 18 -2.89 8.04 3.15
C VAL A 18 -1.44 8.32 2.76
N VAL A 19 -1.21 9.25 1.83
CA VAL A 19 0.14 9.66 1.44
C VAL A 19 0.85 10.35 2.60
N ALA A 20 0.16 11.21 3.36
CA ALA A 20 0.72 11.90 4.51
C ALA A 20 1.16 10.94 5.62
N GLU A 21 0.33 9.93 5.94
CA GLU A 21 0.63 8.88 6.91
C GLU A 21 1.85 8.06 6.46
N ALA A 22 1.91 7.64 5.19
CA ALA A 22 3.05 6.89 4.66
C ALA A 22 4.34 7.72 4.64
N ARG A 23 4.27 9.02 4.31
CA ARG A 23 5.42 9.93 4.39
C ARG A 23 5.90 10.11 5.83
N GLN A 24 4.98 10.16 6.79
CA GLN A 24 5.34 10.23 8.20
C GLN A 24 6.05 8.94 8.64
N ALA A 25 5.52 7.78 8.26
CA ALA A 25 6.17 6.48 8.52
C ALA A 25 7.60 6.41 7.94
N GLU A 26 7.81 6.90 6.71
CA GLU A 26 9.15 6.96 6.11
C GLU A 26 10.09 7.87 6.91
N ARG A 27 9.61 9.04 7.36
CA ARG A 27 10.39 9.98 8.19
C ARG A 27 10.75 9.41 9.56
N ASP A 28 9.84 8.64 10.14
CA ASP A 28 10.03 7.99 11.45
C ASP A 28 10.94 6.76 11.39
N GLY A 29 11.39 6.38 10.19
CA GLY A 29 12.36 5.31 9.98
C GLY A 29 11.75 3.92 9.86
N PHE A 30 10.44 3.79 9.66
CA PHE A 30 9.83 2.50 9.34
C PHE A 30 10.33 1.99 7.99
N ALA A 31 10.54 0.68 7.91
CA ALA A 31 11.00 0.01 6.70
C ALA A 31 9.86 -0.18 5.68
N SER A 32 8.62 -0.34 6.15
CA SER A 32 7.46 -0.60 5.30
C SER A 32 6.15 -0.02 5.85
N TYR A 33 5.24 0.32 4.94
CA TYR A 33 3.88 0.79 5.22
C TYR A 33 2.86 -0.21 4.67
N TRP A 34 1.92 -0.64 5.52
CA TRP A 34 0.96 -1.69 5.22
C TRP A 34 -0.47 -1.18 5.28
N ALA A 35 -1.24 -1.42 4.21
CA ALA A 35 -2.64 -0.99 4.11
C ALA A 35 -3.60 -2.20 4.17
N PRO A 36 -4.67 -2.17 4.99
CA PRO A 36 -5.75 -3.15 4.91
C PRO A 36 -6.57 -2.96 3.63
N ASN A 37 -7.14 -4.04 3.12
CA ASN A 37 -8.05 -4.00 1.97
C ASN A 37 -9.44 -4.49 2.36
N ILE A 38 -10.24 -3.60 2.97
CA ILE A 38 -11.57 -3.90 3.52
C ILE A 38 -12.65 -2.97 2.96
N PHE A 39 -13.02 -1.89 3.66
CA PHE A 39 -14.23 -1.09 3.36
C PHE A 39 -13.94 0.33 2.85
N GLY A 40 -12.71 0.82 2.94
CA GLY A 40 -12.34 2.13 2.40
C GLY A 40 -11.86 2.06 0.96
N HIS A 41 -10.80 2.80 0.66
CA HIS A 41 -10.18 2.80 -0.66
C HIS A 41 -9.66 1.40 -1.02
N ASP A 42 -9.63 1.09 -2.31
CA ASP A 42 -8.94 -0.09 -2.81
C ASP A 42 -7.45 0.01 -2.49
N ALA A 43 -6.93 -0.93 -1.71
CA ALA A 43 -5.59 -0.82 -1.14
C ALA A 43 -4.51 -0.83 -2.22
N LEU A 44 -4.62 -1.70 -3.23
CA LEU A 44 -3.64 -1.75 -4.33
C LEU A 44 -3.62 -0.42 -5.10
N THR A 45 -4.79 0.15 -5.40
CA THR A 45 -4.89 1.45 -6.08
C THR A 45 -4.30 2.58 -5.22
N ALA A 46 -4.63 2.65 -3.93
CA ALA A 46 -4.08 3.65 -3.02
C ALA A 46 -2.55 3.50 -2.89
N LEU A 47 -2.06 2.27 -2.75
CA LEU A 47 -0.63 1.98 -2.66
C LEU A 47 0.13 2.28 -3.96
N ALA A 48 -0.51 2.26 -5.13
CA ALA A 48 0.12 2.77 -6.37
C ALA A 48 0.50 4.26 -6.24
N ILE A 49 -0.37 5.05 -5.62
CA ILE A 49 -0.17 6.49 -5.38
C ILE A 49 0.91 6.68 -4.34
N VAL A 50 0.82 5.98 -3.20
CA VAL A 50 1.85 6.03 -2.15
C VAL A 50 3.22 5.62 -2.70
N GLY A 51 3.29 4.55 -3.50
CA GLY A 51 4.52 4.06 -4.11
C GLY A 51 5.17 5.08 -5.06
N ARG A 52 4.40 5.97 -5.66
CA ARG A 52 4.90 7.07 -6.48
C ARG A 52 5.35 8.27 -5.65
N GLU A 53 4.60 8.62 -4.61
CA GLU A 53 4.78 9.82 -3.79
C GLU A 53 5.78 9.66 -2.62
N VAL A 54 6.07 8.42 -2.23
CA VAL A 54 6.93 8.09 -1.08
C VAL A 54 8.02 7.11 -1.56
N PRO A 55 9.14 7.62 -2.12
CA PRO A 55 10.02 6.85 -3.00
C PRO A 55 10.98 5.88 -2.31
N ARG A 56 11.08 5.84 -0.97
CA ARG A 56 12.01 4.94 -0.26
C ARG A 56 11.35 3.84 0.58
N ILE A 57 10.15 4.06 1.12
CA ILE A 57 9.45 3.05 1.97
C ILE A 57 8.91 1.84 1.18
N GLU A 58 9.09 0.61 1.66
CA GLU A 58 8.40 -0.54 1.07
C GLU A 58 6.88 -0.42 1.34
N ILE A 59 6.05 -0.86 0.39
CA ILE A 59 4.59 -0.78 0.50
C ILE A 59 3.99 -2.17 0.41
N GLY A 60 2.94 -2.43 1.20
CA GLY A 60 2.29 -3.74 1.16
C GLY A 60 0.84 -3.74 1.59
N THR A 61 0.16 -4.82 1.23
CA THR A 61 -1.22 -5.10 1.66
C THR A 61 -1.22 -6.01 2.86
N SER A 62 -2.13 -5.78 3.80
CA SER A 62 -2.27 -6.61 5.00
C SER A 62 -3.75 -6.86 5.33
N VAL A 63 -4.47 -7.65 4.56
CA VAL A 63 -4.10 -8.44 3.37
C VAL A 63 -5.08 -8.13 2.23
N VAL A 64 -4.86 -8.61 0.99
CA VAL A 64 -5.89 -8.59 -0.06
C VAL A 64 -6.77 -9.85 0.05
N PRO A 65 -8.11 -9.71 0.26
CA PRO A 65 -9.02 -10.84 0.16
C PRO A 65 -9.02 -11.42 -1.26
N THR A 66 -8.73 -12.72 -1.36
CA THR A 66 -8.76 -13.47 -2.62
C THR A 66 -10.18 -13.61 -3.15
N TYR A 67 -11.15 -13.91 -2.31
CA TYR A 67 -12.58 -13.81 -2.65
C TYR A 67 -13.08 -12.38 -2.39
N PRO A 68 -13.84 -11.74 -3.30
CA PRO A 68 -14.43 -12.25 -4.55
C PRO A 68 -13.65 -11.86 -5.82
N ARG A 69 -12.35 -11.53 -5.72
CA ARG A 69 -11.56 -10.98 -6.83
C ARG A 69 -10.99 -12.11 -7.71
N HIS A 70 -11.03 -11.93 -9.03
CA HIS A 70 -10.40 -12.88 -9.94
C HIS A 70 -8.86 -12.82 -9.79
N PRO A 71 -8.15 -13.95 -9.66
CA PRO A 71 -6.70 -13.96 -9.39
C PRO A 71 -5.89 -13.24 -10.47
N MET A 72 -6.27 -13.36 -11.74
CA MET A 72 -5.61 -12.62 -12.83
C MET A 72 -5.81 -11.10 -12.74
N ALA A 73 -6.94 -10.64 -12.19
CA ALA A 73 -7.17 -9.21 -12.00
C ALA A 73 -6.26 -8.67 -10.90
N ILE A 74 -6.13 -9.41 -9.77
CA ILE A 74 -5.19 -9.07 -8.69
C ILE A 74 -3.75 -9.04 -9.25
N ALA A 75 -3.36 -10.05 -10.04
CA ALA A 75 -2.02 -10.10 -10.63
C ALA A 75 -1.72 -8.86 -11.51
N GLN A 76 -2.67 -8.43 -12.33
CA GLN A 76 -2.52 -7.23 -13.17
C GLN A 76 -2.44 -5.94 -12.33
N GLN A 77 -3.24 -5.84 -11.26
CA GLN A 77 -3.17 -4.72 -10.32
C GLN A 77 -1.79 -4.68 -9.64
N CYS A 78 -1.32 -5.81 -9.11
CA CYS A 78 0.00 -5.90 -8.48
C CYS A 78 1.13 -5.55 -9.45
N HIS A 79 1.06 -6.00 -10.71
CA HIS A 79 2.05 -5.63 -11.73
C HIS A 79 2.14 -4.11 -11.91
N THR A 80 1.00 -3.43 -11.97
CA THR A 80 0.92 -1.97 -12.12
C THR A 80 1.47 -1.25 -10.89
N VAL A 81 1.08 -1.68 -9.69
CA VAL A 81 1.55 -1.09 -8.43
C VAL A 81 3.05 -1.32 -8.23
N ASN A 82 3.55 -2.50 -8.61
CA ASN A 82 4.98 -2.80 -8.54
C ASN A 82 5.79 -1.90 -9.49
N ALA A 83 5.27 -1.62 -10.69
CA ALA A 83 5.88 -0.66 -11.60
C ALA A 83 5.88 0.77 -11.03
N ALA A 84 4.73 1.23 -10.48
CA ALA A 84 4.61 2.55 -9.87
C ALA A 84 5.55 2.76 -8.67
N SER A 85 5.80 1.68 -7.92
CA SER A 85 6.66 1.69 -6.73
C SER A 85 8.12 1.27 -6.98
N LYS A 86 8.50 1.02 -8.24
CA LYS A 86 9.86 0.57 -8.63
C LYS A 86 10.29 -0.72 -7.93
N GLY A 87 9.40 -1.72 -7.86
CA GLY A 87 9.73 -3.04 -7.30
C GLY A 87 9.51 -3.17 -5.79
N ARG A 88 8.87 -2.19 -5.14
CA ARG A 88 8.73 -2.12 -3.68
C ARG A 88 7.39 -2.64 -3.15
N LEU A 89 6.56 -3.25 -4.01
CA LEU A 89 5.32 -3.86 -3.56
C LEU A 89 5.59 -5.22 -2.91
N CYS A 90 5.06 -5.41 -1.71
CA CYS A 90 4.87 -6.71 -1.08
C CYS A 90 3.38 -7.05 -1.03
N LEU A 91 2.94 -8.05 -1.80
CA LEU A 91 1.56 -8.54 -1.76
C LEU A 91 1.39 -9.45 -0.55
N GLY A 92 0.57 -9.02 0.42
CA GLY A 92 0.11 -9.82 1.55
C GLY A 92 -1.35 -10.22 1.42
#